data_AF-A0A6U0EXJ2-F1
#
_entry.id   AF-A0A6U0EXJ2-F1
#
_cell.length_a   1.000
_cell.length_b   1.000
_cell.length_c   1.000
_cell.angle_alpha   90.00
_cell.angle_beta   90.00
_cell.angle_gamma   90.00
#
_symmetry.space_group_name_H-M   'P 1'
#
loop_
_entity.id
_entity.type
_entity.pdbx_description
1 polymer ?
#
loop_
_entity_poly.entity_id
_entity_poly.type
_entity_poly.pdbx_seq_one_letter_code
_entity_poly.pdbx_strand_id
1 'polypeptide(L)'
;TTTTAASRAARAAWTPARGRRATMDKFITVTKRPTTSRASAGDDGAERDAKRSTTTTTTSKDVFYGVDNSLLIHDDARCAPSAKIAGFDLDETVQKTKSGRKAFMAKADDFVLLNAHVTRVMKKLNDDGYKICIFSNQGSVKGALDGAKARDIKLRLANLTRELDVPFQAFCATQSNKPGKENDPHEYRKGGIGMWTRMVRVHNGDVVPDLERCFFVGDAAGRASDHGVGDKEFAEGVGIKFFVPEDIFCEGENW
;
A
#
# COMPACT_ATOMS: atom_id res chain seq x y z
N THR A 1 -46.27 -2.58 -51.28
CA THR A 1 -45.59 -3.89 -51.39
C THR A 1 -44.12 -3.64 -51.66
N THR A 2 -43.30 -3.61 -50.60
CA THR A 2 -41.84 -3.74 -50.72
C THR A 2 -41.25 -4.11 -49.36
N THR A 3 -40.64 -5.29 -49.34
CA THR A 3 -39.76 -5.94 -48.36
C THR A 3 -38.68 -4.97 -47.85
N THR A 4 -38.08 -5.09 -46.65
CA THR A 4 -36.81 -5.82 -46.47
C THR A 4 -36.34 -5.88 -45.00
N ALA A 5 -35.99 -7.11 -44.60
CA ALA A 5 -34.95 -7.60 -43.69
C ALA A 5 -34.80 -7.10 -42.25
N ALA A 6 -34.95 -8.08 -41.35
CA ALA A 6 -34.37 -8.14 -40.02
C ALA A 6 -32.83 -8.17 -40.05
N SER A 7 -32.19 -7.57 -39.04
CA SER A 7 -30.87 -8.02 -38.58
C SER A 7 -30.82 -8.03 -37.04
N ARG A 8 -30.71 -9.24 -36.49
CA ARG A 8 -30.33 -9.50 -35.09
C ARG A 8 -28.81 -9.45 -35.04
N ALA A 9 -28.23 -8.46 -34.38
CA ALA A 9 -26.82 -8.48 -34.03
C ALA A 9 -26.63 -9.38 -32.79
N ALA A 10 -25.92 -10.48 -32.98
CA ALA A 10 -25.53 -11.40 -31.91
C ALA A 10 -24.53 -10.73 -30.96
N ARG A 11 -24.75 -10.92 -29.65
CA ARG A 11 -23.77 -10.59 -28.60
C ARG A 11 -22.54 -11.49 -28.78
N ALA A 12 -21.40 -10.91 -29.13
CA ALA A 12 -20.12 -11.58 -28.99
C ALA A 12 -19.72 -11.55 -27.50
N ALA A 13 -19.77 -12.72 -26.86
CA ALA A 13 -19.23 -12.91 -25.53
C ALA A 13 -17.69 -12.79 -25.59
N TRP A 14 -17.15 -11.79 -24.91
CA TRP A 14 -15.72 -11.67 -24.69
C TRP A 14 -15.26 -12.80 -23.76
N THR A 15 -14.41 -13.69 -24.27
CA THR A 15 -13.68 -14.69 -23.50
C THR A 15 -12.27 -14.14 -23.25
N PRO A 16 -11.81 -13.98 -22.00
CA PRO A 16 -10.44 -13.56 -21.75
C PRO A 16 -9.47 -14.65 -22.19
N ALA A 17 -8.47 -14.24 -22.98
CA ALA A 17 -7.42 -15.10 -23.49
C ALA A 17 -6.68 -15.83 -22.37
N ARG A 18 -6.63 -17.17 -22.46
CA ARG A 18 -5.74 -18.04 -21.70
C ARG A 18 -4.29 -17.75 -22.09
N GLY A 19 -3.65 -16.78 -21.44
CA GLY A 19 -2.25 -16.43 -21.74
C GLY A 19 -1.45 -15.76 -20.62
N ARG A 20 -2.09 -15.33 -19.52
CA ARG A 20 -1.41 -14.64 -18.39
C ARG A 20 -1.16 -15.52 -17.16
N ARG A 21 -1.06 -16.84 -17.35
CA ARG A 21 -0.94 -17.80 -16.22
C ARG A 21 0.50 -18.24 -15.89
N ALA A 22 1.50 -17.87 -16.69
CA ALA A 22 2.83 -18.49 -16.59
C ALA A 22 3.91 -17.65 -15.88
N THR A 23 3.67 -16.37 -15.59
CA THR A 23 4.69 -15.46 -15.01
C THR A 23 4.54 -15.18 -13.51
N MET A 24 3.42 -15.55 -12.88
CA MET A 24 3.17 -15.31 -11.45
C MET A 24 3.71 -16.45 -10.56
N ASP A 25 3.55 -17.71 -10.98
CA ASP A 25 3.83 -18.90 -10.15
C ASP A 25 5.31 -19.14 -9.81
N LYS A 26 6.26 -18.48 -10.49
CA LYS A 26 7.70 -18.67 -10.21
C LYS A 26 8.23 -17.78 -9.09
N PHE A 27 7.49 -16.78 -8.65
CA PHE A 27 8.02 -15.76 -7.75
C PHE A 27 7.92 -16.13 -6.26
N ILE A 28 7.07 -17.11 -5.91
CA ILE A 28 6.76 -17.48 -4.51
C ILE A 28 7.40 -18.83 -4.10
N THR A 29 7.98 -19.63 -5.00
CA THR A 29 8.41 -21.02 -4.66
C THR A 29 9.87 -21.20 -4.23
N VAL A 30 10.65 -20.15 -3.94
CA VAL A 30 12.07 -20.30 -3.51
C VAL A 30 12.30 -19.76 -2.11
N THR A 31 11.63 -20.35 -1.12
CA THR A 31 12.08 -20.35 0.28
C THR A 31 11.73 -21.68 0.95
N LYS A 32 12.46 -22.74 0.62
CA LYS A 32 12.63 -23.88 1.54
C LYS A 32 14.11 -24.00 1.89
N ARG A 33 14.44 -23.81 3.17
CA ARG A 33 15.65 -24.36 3.79
C ARG A 33 15.26 -25.49 4.75
N PRO A 34 16.16 -26.47 4.93
CA PRO A 34 15.82 -27.78 5.47
C PRO A 34 15.62 -27.76 6.99
N THR A 35 14.71 -28.62 7.43
CA THR A 35 14.45 -28.98 8.82
C THR A 35 15.67 -29.65 9.45
N THR A 36 16.16 -29.11 10.56
CA THR A 36 17.00 -29.85 11.51
C THR A 36 16.22 -30.03 12.80
N SER A 37 15.88 -31.29 13.07
CA SER A 37 15.34 -31.76 14.34
C SER A 37 16.41 -31.72 15.43
N ARG A 38 16.02 -31.38 16.66
CA ARG A 38 16.61 -31.96 17.86
C ARG A 38 15.63 -31.92 19.03
N ALA A 39 15.57 -33.06 19.72
CA ALA A 39 14.60 -33.46 20.72
C ALA A 39 14.83 -32.85 22.12
N SER A 40 13.78 -33.05 22.92
CA SER A 40 13.45 -32.68 24.31
C SER A 40 14.38 -33.16 25.44
N ALA A 41 14.40 -32.38 26.52
CA ALA A 41 14.38 -32.74 27.96
C ALA A 41 14.16 -31.41 28.72
N GLY A 42 13.48 -31.24 29.84
CA GLY A 42 12.88 -32.06 30.89
C GLY A 42 12.55 -31.09 32.03
N ASP A 43 11.56 -31.44 32.85
CA ASP A 43 10.84 -30.67 33.88
C ASP A 43 11.68 -30.09 35.04
N ASP A 44 11.18 -29.03 35.69
CA ASP A 44 11.09 -28.86 37.16
C ASP A 44 10.71 -27.41 37.56
N GLY A 45 9.64 -27.29 38.35
CA GLY A 45 9.07 -26.04 38.82
C GLY A 45 9.75 -25.42 40.05
N ALA A 46 9.56 -24.11 40.22
CA ALA A 46 9.55 -23.44 41.52
C ALA A 46 8.85 -22.07 41.41
N GLU A 47 7.79 -21.92 42.18
CA GLU A 47 7.05 -20.70 42.47
C GLU A 47 7.89 -19.76 43.37
N ARG A 48 7.91 -18.45 43.07
CA ARG A 48 8.07 -17.40 44.09
C ARG A 48 7.77 -15.97 43.58
N ASP A 49 7.23 -15.21 44.53
CA ASP A 49 6.57 -13.91 44.52
C ASP A 49 7.20 -12.69 43.83
N ALA A 50 6.28 -11.89 43.28
CA ALA A 50 6.14 -10.43 43.36
C ALA A 50 7.37 -9.51 43.19
N LYS A 51 7.43 -8.86 42.02
CA LYS A 51 7.55 -7.39 41.98
C LYS A 51 6.94 -6.83 40.69
N ARG A 52 5.83 -6.13 40.85
CA ARG A 52 5.18 -5.29 39.83
C ARG A 52 6.20 -4.24 39.37
N SER A 53 6.89 -4.56 38.27
CA SER A 53 7.70 -3.59 37.54
C SER A 53 6.75 -2.82 36.64
N THR A 54 6.49 -1.58 37.03
CA THR A 54 5.79 -0.58 36.24
C THR A 54 6.47 -0.45 34.88
N THR A 55 5.92 -1.13 33.87
CA THR A 55 6.32 -0.93 32.47
C THR A 55 6.15 0.54 32.17
N THR A 56 7.29 1.21 32.10
CA THR A 56 7.41 2.62 31.79
C THR A 56 6.83 2.79 30.40
N THR A 57 5.65 3.37 30.31
CA THR A 57 4.98 3.75 29.07
C THR A 57 5.96 4.66 28.33
N THR A 58 6.72 4.08 27.39
CA THR A 58 7.54 4.85 26.48
C THR A 58 6.54 5.58 25.60
N THR A 59 6.35 6.86 25.87
CA THR A 59 5.54 7.75 25.05
C THR A 59 6.02 7.63 23.61
N SER A 60 5.19 7.01 22.77
CA SER A 60 5.45 6.84 21.35
C SER A 60 5.78 8.20 20.75
N LYS A 61 6.95 8.34 20.12
CA LYS A 61 7.20 9.44 19.18
C LYS A 61 5.99 9.55 18.26
N ASP A 62 5.53 10.78 18.00
CA ASP A 62 4.43 11.02 17.07
C ASP A 62 4.70 10.31 15.75
N VAL A 63 3.84 9.34 15.43
CA VAL A 63 3.94 8.51 14.22
C VAL A 63 3.66 9.35 12.97
N PHE A 64 3.15 10.57 13.12
CA PHE A 64 2.80 11.45 12.01
C PHE A 64 3.55 12.78 12.05
N TYR A 65 4.19 13.11 10.95
CA TYR A 65 4.81 14.41 10.72
C TYR A 65 4.77 14.72 9.23
N GLY A 66 5.17 15.90 8.82
CA GLY A 66 5.37 16.12 7.40
C GLY A 66 6.57 16.98 7.11
N VAL A 67 6.87 17.05 5.82
CA VAL A 67 8.16 17.45 5.29
C VAL A 67 7.92 18.31 4.05
N ASP A 68 8.78 19.32 3.86
CA ASP A 68 8.85 20.17 2.68
C ASP A 68 7.52 20.87 2.32
N ASN A 69 6.60 20.98 3.29
CA ASN A 69 5.23 21.45 3.14
C ASN A 69 4.41 20.73 2.04
N SER A 70 4.88 19.57 1.58
CA SER A 70 4.36 18.86 0.41
C SER A 70 4.19 17.36 0.64
N LEU A 71 4.62 16.85 1.79
CA LEU A 71 4.53 15.44 2.15
C LEU A 71 4.06 15.25 3.59
N LEU A 72 3.00 14.48 3.79
CA LEU A 72 2.59 13.94 5.09
C LEU A 72 3.09 12.51 5.21
N ILE A 73 3.70 12.17 6.35
CA ILE A 73 4.28 10.85 6.62
C ILE A 73 3.61 10.22 7.84
N HIS A 74 3.28 8.94 7.71
CA HIS A 74 3.04 8.00 8.81
C HIS A 74 4.25 7.08 8.90
N ASP A 75 4.98 7.11 10.01
CA ASP A 75 6.24 6.40 10.20
C ASP A 75 6.16 5.43 11.37
N ASP A 76 5.53 4.27 11.13
CA ASP A 76 5.40 3.23 12.15
C ASP A 76 6.78 2.63 12.48
N ALA A 77 7.27 2.88 13.69
CA ALA A 77 8.55 2.40 14.18
C ALA A 77 8.69 0.87 14.22
N ARG A 78 7.58 0.11 14.09
CA ARG A 78 7.61 -1.35 13.93
C ARG A 78 8.04 -1.78 12.54
N CYS A 79 8.08 -0.89 11.56
CA CYS A 79 8.55 -1.19 10.20
C CYS A 79 10.06 -1.39 10.19
N ALA A 80 10.50 -2.64 10.00
CA ALA A 80 11.89 -2.94 9.77
C ALA A 80 12.35 -2.49 8.36
N PRO A 81 13.60 -2.01 8.21
CA PRO A 81 14.28 -1.92 6.92
C PRO A 81 14.20 -3.23 6.12
N SER A 82 14.01 -3.15 4.80
CA SER A 82 13.99 -4.34 3.95
C SER A 82 14.46 -4.04 2.53
N ALA A 83 15.09 -5.03 1.90
CA ALA A 83 15.36 -4.99 0.46
C ALA A 83 14.11 -5.30 -0.37
N LYS A 84 13.05 -5.87 0.25
CA LYS A 84 11.78 -6.20 -0.39
C LYS A 84 10.73 -5.19 0.03
N ILE A 85 10.26 -4.39 -0.92
CA ILE A 85 9.24 -3.36 -0.67
C ILE A 85 7.97 -3.74 -1.43
N ALA A 86 6.87 -3.85 -0.68
CA ALA A 86 5.53 -3.96 -1.25
C ALA A 86 4.88 -2.59 -1.10
N GLY A 87 4.83 -1.84 -2.20
CA GLY A 87 4.22 -0.53 -2.27
C GLY A 87 2.76 -0.61 -2.68
N PHE A 88 1.91 0.23 -2.11
CA PHE A 88 0.48 0.29 -2.41
C PHE A 88 0.01 1.73 -2.54
N ASP A 89 -0.90 2.02 -3.46
CA ASP A 89 -1.78 3.17 -3.30
C ASP A 89 -2.76 2.95 -2.14
N LEU A 90 -3.38 4.03 -1.66
CA LEU A 90 -4.38 3.99 -0.62
C LEU A 90 -5.81 3.86 -1.17
N ASP A 91 -6.25 4.82 -1.98
CA ASP A 91 -7.66 5.06 -2.28
C ASP A 91 -8.11 4.30 -3.52
N GLU A 92 -9.13 3.44 -3.41
CA GLU A 92 -9.52 2.43 -4.41
C GLU A 92 -8.47 1.31 -4.62
N THR A 93 -7.48 1.21 -3.72
CA THR A 93 -6.47 0.15 -3.72
C THR A 93 -6.46 -0.64 -2.41
N VAL A 94 -6.06 -0.04 -1.30
CA VAL A 94 -6.09 -0.70 0.01
C VAL A 94 -7.46 -0.51 0.68
N GLN A 95 -8.05 0.66 0.48
CA GLN A 95 -9.36 1.02 1.02
C GLN A 95 -10.24 1.62 -0.07
N LYS A 96 -11.54 1.67 0.19
CA LYS A 96 -12.54 2.37 -0.61
C LYS A 96 -13.52 3.10 0.31
N THR A 97 -14.35 3.96 -0.27
CA THR A 97 -15.42 4.57 0.53
C THR A 97 -16.60 3.62 0.74
N LYS A 98 -17.19 3.65 1.94
CA LYS A 98 -18.45 2.94 2.27
C LYS A 98 -19.61 3.51 1.46
N SER A 99 -19.65 4.83 1.32
CA SER A 99 -20.73 5.55 0.64
C SER A 99 -20.65 5.57 -0.88
N GLY A 100 -19.53 5.13 -1.49
CA GLY A 100 -19.26 5.27 -2.92
C GLY A 100 -18.91 6.70 -3.36
N ARG A 101 -18.75 7.65 -2.42
CA ARG A 101 -18.24 8.99 -2.74
C ARG A 101 -16.77 8.94 -3.12
N LYS A 102 -16.31 9.93 -3.90
CA LYS A 102 -14.89 10.11 -4.18
C LYS A 102 -14.14 10.38 -2.87
N ALA A 103 -12.97 9.76 -2.68
CA ALA A 103 -12.20 9.83 -1.43
C ALA A 103 -11.92 11.26 -0.95
N PHE A 104 -11.62 12.21 -1.85
CA PHE A 104 -11.36 13.61 -1.49
C PHE A 104 -12.59 14.35 -0.91
N MET A 105 -13.79 13.84 -1.14
CA MET A 105 -15.07 14.37 -0.63
C MET A 105 -15.55 13.64 0.63
N ALA A 106 -14.98 12.48 0.95
CA ALA A 106 -15.40 11.64 2.05
C ALA A 106 -14.83 12.13 3.40
N LYS A 107 -15.46 11.67 4.49
CA LYS A 107 -15.00 11.87 5.87
C LYS A 107 -14.18 10.66 6.33
N ALA A 108 -13.40 10.81 7.39
CA ALA A 108 -12.49 9.78 7.86
C ALA A 108 -13.15 8.44 8.26
N ASP A 109 -14.42 8.45 8.66
CA ASP A 109 -15.21 7.28 9.05
C ASP A 109 -15.92 6.55 7.88
N ASP A 110 -15.84 7.13 6.68
CA ASP A 110 -16.47 6.64 5.45
C ASP A 110 -15.57 5.66 4.68
N PHE A 111 -14.53 5.10 5.29
CA PHE A 111 -13.59 4.20 4.63
C PHE A 111 -13.67 2.78 5.19
N VAL A 112 -13.52 1.79 4.31
CA VAL A 112 -13.33 0.37 4.61
C VAL A 112 -12.22 -0.18 3.74
N LEU A 113 -11.63 -1.30 4.15
CA LEU A 113 -10.77 -2.10 3.26
C LEU A 113 -11.45 -2.37 1.91
N LEU A 114 -10.66 -2.41 0.83
CA LEU A 114 -11.16 -2.62 -0.53
C LEU A 114 -12.03 -3.89 -0.61
N ASN A 115 -11.56 -4.97 0.00
CA ASN A 115 -12.26 -6.24 0.16
C ASN A 115 -11.67 -7.04 1.34
N ALA A 116 -12.23 -8.23 1.60
CA ALA A 116 -11.83 -9.10 2.72
C ALA A 116 -10.41 -9.69 2.60
N HIS A 117 -9.77 -9.62 1.43
CA HIS A 117 -8.45 -10.21 1.19
C HIS A 117 -7.30 -9.28 1.54
N VAL A 118 -7.55 -7.97 1.68
CA VAL A 118 -6.51 -6.96 1.94
C VAL A 118 -5.68 -7.32 3.18
N THR A 119 -6.33 -7.56 4.33
CA THR A 119 -5.62 -7.88 5.58
C THR A 119 -4.79 -9.16 5.45
N ARG A 120 -5.35 -10.21 4.83
CA ARG A 120 -4.64 -11.49 4.62
C ARG A 120 -3.37 -11.29 3.79
N VAL A 121 -3.48 -10.59 2.67
CA VAL A 121 -2.34 -10.35 1.76
C VAL A 121 -1.28 -9.47 2.43
N MET A 122 -1.68 -8.40 3.11
CA MET A 122 -0.75 -7.52 3.83
C MET A 122 0.03 -8.28 4.91
N LYS A 123 -0.65 -9.14 5.68
CA LYS A 123 -0.02 -9.99 6.70
C LYS A 123 0.97 -10.95 6.08
N LYS A 124 0.55 -11.68 5.05
CA LYS A 124 1.42 -12.63 4.34
C LYS A 124 2.67 -11.98 3.76
N LEU A 125 2.53 -10.82 3.12
CA LEU A 125 3.67 -10.08 2.60
C LEU A 125 4.63 -9.65 3.72
N ASN A 126 4.09 -9.16 4.83
CA ASN A 126 4.92 -8.76 5.96
C ASN A 126 5.65 -9.96 6.60
N ASP A 127 4.98 -11.10 6.77
CA ASP A 127 5.56 -12.36 7.23
C ASP A 127 6.66 -12.86 6.28
N ASP A 128 6.47 -12.66 4.97
CA ASP A 128 7.46 -12.96 3.94
C ASP A 128 8.62 -11.93 3.92
N GLY A 129 8.66 -10.97 4.85
CA GLY A 129 9.73 -9.99 5.01
C GLY A 129 9.65 -8.81 4.06
N TYR A 130 8.48 -8.53 3.47
CA TYR A 130 8.25 -7.27 2.79
C TYR A 130 8.00 -6.16 3.80
N LYS A 131 8.65 -5.02 3.55
CA LYS A 131 8.24 -3.77 4.14
C LYS A 131 7.02 -3.24 3.40
N ILE A 132 5.94 -2.99 4.13
CA ILE A 132 4.70 -2.45 3.57
C ILE A 132 4.80 -0.92 3.53
N CYS A 133 4.66 -0.35 2.34
CA CYS A 133 4.67 1.10 2.13
C CYS A 133 3.41 1.54 1.39
N ILE A 134 2.77 2.62 1.85
CA ILE A 134 1.66 3.26 1.17
C ILE A 134 2.16 4.56 0.53
N PHE A 135 1.87 4.76 -0.75
CA PHE A 135 2.22 5.95 -1.52
C PHE A 135 0.94 6.56 -2.11
N SER A 136 0.50 7.72 -1.60
CA SER A 136 -0.82 8.26 -1.94
C SER A 136 -0.78 9.74 -2.33
N ASN A 137 -1.61 10.12 -3.31
CA ASN A 137 -1.78 11.49 -3.76
C ASN A 137 -2.95 12.16 -3.01
N GLN A 138 -2.67 12.98 -2.00
CA GLN A 138 -3.65 13.61 -1.10
C GLN A 138 -3.78 15.13 -1.31
N GLY A 139 -4.07 15.54 -2.55
CA GLY A 139 -4.14 16.96 -2.97
C GLY A 139 -5.26 17.81 -2.35
N SER A 140 -6.08 17.23 -1.47
CA SER A 140 -7.10 17.98 -0.70
C SER A 140 -6.50 18.72 0.49
N VAL A 141 -5.27 18.37 0.91
CA VAL A 141 -4.53 19.05 1.96
C VAL A 141 -3.92 20.33 1.40
N LYS A 142 -4.49 21.47 1.75
CA LYS A 142 -4.00 22.80 1.35
C LYS A 142 -3.26 23.44 2.53
N GLY A 143 -1.94 23.54 2.46
CA GLY A 143 -1.12 24.20 3.48
C GLY A 143 -0.63 23.28 4.59
N ALA A 144 -0.51 23.82 5.80
CA ALA A 144 0.11 23.16 6.94
C ALA A 144 -0.52 21.80 7.26
N LEU A 145 0.32 20.86 7.69
CA LEU A 145 0.05 19.43 7.87
C LEU A 145 -0.78 19.11 9.14
N ASP A 146 -1.55 20.11 9.58
CA ASP A 146 -2.39 20.20 10.77
C ASP A 146 -3.81 20.72 10.46
N GLY A 147 -4.08 21.11 9.20
CA GLY A 147 -5.42 21.46 8.72
C GLY A 147 -6.43 20.30 8.81
N ALA A 148 -7.72 20.60 8.68
CA ALA A 148 -8.79 19.60 8.84
C ALA A 148 -8.60 18.37 7.94
N LYS A 149 -8.22 18.57 6.67
CA LYS A 149 -7.95 17.47 5.74
C LYS A 149 -6.71 16.64 6.10
N ALA A 150 -5.67 17.27 6.63
CA ALA A 150 -4.50 16.54 7.14
C ALA A 150 -4.89 15.68 8.36
N ARG A 151 -5.69 16.24 9.28
CA ARG A 151 -6.25 15.49 10.43
C ARG A 151 -7.12 14.31 9.99
N ASP A 152 -7.97 14.49 8.99
CA ASP A 152 -8.78 13.40 8.42
C ASP A 152 -7.88 12.27 7.89
N ILE A 153 -6.81 12.59 7.16
CA ILE A 153 -5.87 11.57 6.65
C ILE A 153 -5.13 10.86 7.78
N LYS A 154 -4.63 11.59 8.80
CA LYS A 154 -3.99 10.99 9.98
C LYS A 154 -4.94 10.02 10.69
N LEU A 155 -6.20 10.41 10.86
CA LEU A 155 -7.22 9.54 11.49
C LEU A 155 -7.53 8.31 10.62
N ARG A 156 -7.62 8.47 9.29
CA ARG A 156 -7.81 7.36 8.34
C ARG A 156 -6.66 6.35 8.43
N LEU A 157 -5.42 6.84 8.38
CA LEU A 157 -4.24 5.98 8.50
C LEU A 157 -4.17 5.30 9.86
N ALA A 158 -4.52 5.99 10.96
CA ALA A 158 -4.59 5.38 12.28
C ALA A 158 -5.70 4.31 12.40
N ASN A 159 -6.83 4.49 11.71
CA ASN A 159 -7.86 3.45 11.58
C ASN A 159 -7.31 2.25 10.80
N LEU A 160 -6.65 2.50 9.68
CA LEU A 160 -6.06 1.46 8.84
C LEU A 160 -4.99 0.66 9.59
N THR A 161 -4.15 1.29 10.42
CA THR A 161 -3.18 0.59 11.29
C THR A 161 -3.87 -0.43 12.20
N ARG A 162 -5.04 -0.08 12.75
CA ARG A 162 -5.83 -0.99 13.60
C ARG A 162 -6.52 -2.10 12.79
N GLU A 163 -7.01 -1.80 11.60
CA GLU A 163 -7.71 -2.78 10.76
C GLU A 163 -6.77 -3.79 10.10
N LEU A 164 -5.59 -3.35 9.65
CA LEU A 164 -4.61 -4.24 9.01
C LEU A 164 -3.86 -5.08 10.03
N ASP A 165 -3.55 -4.52 11.21
CA ASP A 165 -2.71 -5.19 12.22
C ASP A 165 -1.36 -5.65 11.60
N VAL A 166 -0.80 -4.80 10.75
CA VAL A 166 0.49 -4.97 10.06
C VAL A 166 1.21 -3.62 10.10
N PRO A 167 2.50 -3.56 10.45
CA PRO A 167 3.29 -2.34 10.36
C PRO A 167 3.38 -1.84 8.92
N PHE A 168 3.08 -0.56 8.70
CA PHE A 168 3.33 0.10 7.41
C PHE A 168 3.81 1.54 7.60
N GLN A 169 4.55 2.04 6.61
CA GLN A 169 4.80 3.46 6.45
C GLN A 169 3.89 4.03 5.38
N ALA A 170 3.39 5.24 5.54
CA ALA A 170 2.63 5.92 4.50
C ALA A 170 3.26 7.27 4.15
N PHE A 171 3.36 7.54 2.87
CA PHE A 171 3.86 8.77 2.28
C PHE A 171 2.72 9.36 1.46
N CYS A 172 2.27 10.55 1.84
CA CYS A 172 1.08 11.19 1.29
C CYS A 172 1.45 12.53 0.68
N ALA A 173 1.61 12.58 -0.65
CA ALA A 173 1.91 13.81 -1.38
C ALA A 173 0.71 14.77 -1.32
N THR A 174 0.89 15.93 -0.71
CA THR A 174 -0.19 16.90 -0.46
C THR A 174 -0.26 18.00 -1.52
N GLN A 175 0.84 18.24 -2.24
CA GLN A 175 0.94 19.27 -3.26
C GLN A 175 1.20 18.68 -4.65
N SER A 176 1.28 19.56 -5.64
CA SER A 176 1.62 19.27 -7.02
C SER A 176 2.28 20.52 -7.61
N ASN A 177 3.29 20.34 -8.46
CA ASN A 177 3.86 21.44 -9.21
C ASN A 177 2.88 21.93 -10.28
N LYS A 178 2.86 23.24 -10.51
CA LYS A 178 2.08 23.91 -11.55
C LYS A 178 2.99 24.84 -12.32
N PRO A 179 2.68 25.20 -13.58
CA PRO A 179 3.47 26.18 -14.32
C PRO A 179 3.69 27.45 -13.49
N GLY A 180 4.96 27.81 -13.26
CA GLY A 180 5.37 28.97 -12.46
C GLY A 180 5.20 28.84 -10.94
N LYS A 181 4.87 27.65 -10.41
CA LYS A 181 4.75 27.38 -8.96
C LYS A 181 5.29 26.00 -8.60
N GLU A 182 6.42 26.01 -7.91
CA GLU A 182 7.03 24.81 -7.32
C GLU A 182 6.51 24.64 -5.88
N ASN A 183 5.50 23.78 -5.71
CA ASN A 183 4.93 23.47 -4.38
C ASN A 183 5.32 22.07 -3.90
N ASP A 184 5.92 21.26 -4.76
CA ASP A 184 6.35 19.89 -4.52
C ASP A 184 7.80 19.75 -5.04
N PRO A 185 8.79 20.27 -4.29
CA PRO A 185 10.17 20.44 -4.76
C PRO A 185 10.92 19.11 -5.00
N HIS A 186 10.34 17.99 -4.59
CA HIS A 186 10.93 16.67 -4.75
C HIS A 186 10.05 15.73 -5.59
N GLU A 187 9.01 16.26 -6.25
CA GLU A 187 8.09 15.49 -7.08
C GLU A 187 7.52 14.27 -6.32
N TYR A 188 7.06 14.52 -5.10
CA TYR A 188 6.42 13.51 -4.26
C TYR A 188 5.14 12.98 -4.91
N ARG A 189 4.38 13.81 -5.62
CA ARG A 189 3.14 13.38 -6.27
C ARG A 189 3.42 12.30 -7.32
N LYS A 190 2.72 11.16 -7.20
CA LYS A 190 2.80 10.04 -8.15
C LYS A 190 2.55 10.49 -9.59
N GLY A 191 3.31 9.91 -10.51
CA GLY A 191 3.77 10.52 -11.77
C GLY A 191 5.25 10.89 -11.68
N GLY A 192 5.72 11.36 -10.51
CA GLY A 192 7.12 11.42 -10.10
C GLY A 192 7.45 10.35 -9.04
N ILE A 193 8.72 10.20 -8.67
CA ILE A 193 9.22 9.12 -7.77
C ILE A 193 9.70 9.64 -6.39
N GLY A 194 9.36 10.88 -6.04
CA GLY A 194 9.90 11.54 -4.84
C GLY A 194 9.63 10.77 -3.55
N MET A 195 8.42 10.21 -3.40
CA MET A 195 8.06 9.48 -2.18
C MET A 195 8.89 8.20 -2.02
N TRP A 196 9.13 7.47 -3.12
CA TRP A 196 10.00 6.30 -3.11
C TRP A 196 11.43 6.68 -2.74
N THR A 197 11.97 7.72 -3.40
CA THR A 197 13.33 8.20 -3.17
C THR A 197 13.54 8.57 -1.70
N ARG A 198 12.58 9.26 -1.09
CA ARG A 198 12.66 9.60 0.33
C ARG A 198 12.55 8.38 1.24
N MET A 199 11.61 7.46 0.96
CA MET A 199 11.46 6.22 1.72
C MET A 199 12.78 5.45 1.77
N VAL A 200 13.44 5.26 0.62
CA VAL A 200 14.73 4.55 0.54
C VAL A 200 15.82 5.28 1.32
N ARG A 201 15.97 6.59 1.11
CA ARG A 201 17.08 7.37 1.69
C ARG A 201 16.96 7.60 3.20
N VAL A 202 15.75 7.77 3.72
CA VAL A 202 15.53 8.27 5.08
C VAL A 202 14.86 7.23 5.97
N HIS A 203 14.03 6.35 5.39
CA HIS A 203 13.16 5.48 6.18
C HIS A 203 13.45 3.99 5.99
N ASN A 204 14.49 3.62 5.24
CA ASN A 204 14.85 2.21 4.99
C ASN A 204 16.19 1.79 5.60
N GLY A 205 16.71 2.54 6.59
CA GLY A 205 17.88 2.13 7.38
C GLY A 205 19.10 1.69 6.56
N ASP A 206 19.40 2.43 5.49
CA ASP A 206 20.50 2.16 4.54
C ASP A 206 20.42 0.83 3.78
N VAL A 207 19.32 0.07 3.91
CA VAL A 207 19.07 -1.12 3.11
C VAL A 207 18.67 -0.71 1.70
N VAL A 208 19.43 -1.15 0.71
CA VAL A 208 19.13 -0.91 -0.71
C VAL A 208 18.03 -1.87 -1.16
N PRO A 209 16.92 -1.38 -1.76
CA PRO A 209 15.89 -2.25 -2.32
C PRO A 209 16.39 -3.09 -3.48
N ASP A 210 15.99 -4.36 -3.50
CA ASP A 210 16.09 -5.25 -4.65
C ASP A 210 14.88 -4.99 -5.55
N LEU A 211 15.06 -4.16 -6.58
CA LEU A 211 13.96 -3.69 -7.43
C LEU A 211 13.23 -4.83 -8.16
N GLU A 212 13.91 -5.93 -8.48
CA GLU A 212 13.26 -7.11 -9.10
C GLU A 212 12.26 -7.78 -8.16
N ARG A 213 12.48 -7.59 -6.85
CA ARG A 213 11.62 -8.11 -5.79
C ARG A 213 10.73 -7.07 -5.16
N CYS A 214 10.81 -5.83 -5.60
CA CYS A 214 9.86 -4.78 -5.22
C CYS A 214 8.72 -4.71 -6.22
N PHE A 215 7.56 -4.25 -5.74
CA PHE A 215 6.41 -4.01 -6.60
C PHE A 215 5.52 -2.91 -6.03
N PHE A 216 4.70 -2.35 -6.91
CA PHE A 216 3.68 -1.36 -6.57
C PHE A 216 2.31 -1.84 -7.04
N VAL A 217 1.30 -1.63 -6.19
CA VAL A 217 -0.10 -1.95 -6.46
C VAL A 217 -0.91 -0.65 -6.48
N GLY A 218 -1.69 -0.40 -7.52
CA GLY A 218 -2.51 0.81 -7.59
C GLY A 218 -3.62 0.74 -8.65
N ASP A 219 -4.69 1.51 -8.45
CA ASP A 219 -5.86 1.56 -9.34
C ASP A 219 -5.64 2.46 -10.56
N ALA A 220 -4.76 3.46 -10.47
CA ALA A 220 -4.50 4.42 -11.54
C ALA A 220 -3.55 3.83 -12.60
N ALA A 221 -4.05 2.85 -13.35
CA ALA A 221 -3.30 2.07 -14.33
C ALA A 221 -3.44 2.56 -15.78
N GLY A 222 -4.22 3.63 -16.02
CA GLY A 222 -4.49 4.18 -17.35
C GLY A 222 -5.53 3.38 -18.16
N ARG A 223 -6.36 2.55 -17.52
CA ARG A 223 -7.51 1.88 -18.15
C ARG A 223 -8.62 2.90 -18.42
N ALA A 224 -9.56 2.57 -19.29
CA ALA A 224 -10.63 3.48 -19.69
C ALA A 224 -11.51 3.99 -18.52
N SER A 225 -11.62 3.21 -17.45
CA SER A 225 -12.36 3.56 -16.22
C SER A 225 -11.51 4.26 -15.16
N ASP A 226 -10.18 4.28 -15.31
CA ASP A 226 -9.28 4.78 -14.28
C ASP A 226 -9.27 6.29 -14.27
N HIS A 227 -9.07 6.86 -13.09
CA HIS A 227 -9.01 8.31 -12.90
C HIS A 227 -7.70 8.93 -13.41
N GLY A 228 -6.71 8.10 -13.74
CA GLY A 228 -5.39 8.50 -14.23
C GLY A 228 -4.47 7.28 -14.46
N VAL A 229 -3.18 7.57 -14.66
CA VAL A 229 -2.12 6.57 -14.91
C VAL A 229 -0.96 6.68 -13.90
N GLY A 230 -1.10 7.55 -12.89
CA GLY A 230 0.00 7.95 -12.02
C GLY A 230 0.60 6.82 -11.18
N ASP A 231 -0.15 5.75 -10.90
CA ASP A 231 0.35 4.59 -10.16
C ASP A 231 1.28 3.73 -11.02
N LYS A 232 0.87 3.52 -12.28
CA LYS A 232 1.68 2.82 -13.26
C LYS A 232 2.95 3.61 -13.59
N GLU A 233 2.83 4.92 -13.82
CA GLU A 233 3.98 5.80 -14.06
C GLU A 233 4.93 5.84 -12.86
N PHE A 234 4.41 5.85 -11.63
CA PHE A 234 5.22 5.77 -10.41
C PHE A 234 6.05 4.48 -10.38
N ALA A 235 5.43 3.33 -10.62
CA ALA A 235 6.12 2.05 -10.64
C ALA A 235 7.17 1.96 -11.76
N GLU A 236 6.84 2.42 -12.96
CA GLU A 236 7.76 2.49 -14.11
C GLU A 236 8.94 3.42 -13.84
N GLY A 237 8.69 4.60 -13.29
CA GLY A 237 9.74 5.56 -12.94
C GLY A 237 10.69 5.04 -11.86
N VAL A 238 10.20 4.22 -10.92
CA VAL A 238 11.04 3.55 -9.91
C VAL A 238 11.79 2.35 -10.50
N GLY A 239 11.24 1.71 -11.54
CA GLY A 239 11.79 0.48 -12.13
C GLY A 239 11.36 -0.79 -11.39
N ILE A 240 10.14 -0.81 -10.84
CA ILE A 240 9.57 -1.96 -10.12
C ILE A 240 8.31 -2.50 -10.82
N LYS A 241 7.93 -3.73 -10.48
CA LYS A 241 6.72 -4.35 -11.06
C LYS A 241 5.47 -3.58 -10.66
N PHE A 242 4.51 -3.47 -11.58
CA PHE A 242 3.21 -2.86 -11.33
C PHE A 242 2.10 -3.90 -11.40
N PHE A 243 1.16 -3.82 -10.46
CA PHE A 243 -0.05 -4.64 -10.42
C PHE A 243 -1.27 -3.77 -10.13
N VAL A 244 -2.44 -4.22 -10.60
CA VAL A 244 -3.72 -3.60 -10.20
C VAL A 244 -4.29 -4.32 -8.97
N PRO A 245 -5.15 -3.68 -8.17
CA PRO A 245 -5.64 -4.25 -6.92
C PRO A 245 -6.37 -5.58 -7.13
N GLU A 246 -7.03 -5.75 -8.28
CA GLU A 246 -7.76 -6.97 -8.63
C GLU A 246 -6.87 -8.18 -8.86
N ASP A 247 -5.60 -7.97 -9.22
CA ASP A 247 -4.60 -9.04 -9.39
C ASP A 247 -4.02 -9.50 -8.04
N ILE A 248 -4.07 -8.64 -7.02
CA ILE A 248 -3.42 -8.84 -5.72
C ILE A 248 -4.44 -9.27 -4.66
N PHE A 249 -5.53 -8.52 -4.50
CA PHE A 249 -6.53 -8.74 -3.47
C PHE A 249 -7.66 -9.64 -3.97
N CYS A 250 -7.31 -10.82 -4.49
CA CYS A 250 -8.26 -11.81 -5.01
C CYS A 250 -8.35 -13.06 -4.12
N GLU A 251 -9.37 -13.88 -4.37
CA GLU A 251 -9.53 -15.19 -3.77
C GLU A 251 -8.47 -16.17 -4.30
N GLY A 252 -7.97 -17.05 -3.43
CA GLY A 252 -6.97 -18.07 -3.76
C GLY A 252 -5.58 -17.84 -3.13
N GLU A 253 -4.76 -18.89 -3.19
CA GLU A 253 -3.38 -18.97 -2.65
C GLU A 253 -2.33 -18.29 -3.55
N ASN A 254 -2.69 -17.25 -4.29
CA ASN A 254 -1.73 -16.57 -5.17
C ASN A 254 -0.67 -15.72 -4.40
N TRP A 255 -0.63 -15.82 -3.06
CA TRP A 255 0.21 -15.04 -2.14
C TRP A 255 0.62 -15.87 -0.93
#